data_AF-A0A7Y2F8V2-F1
#
_entry.id   AF-A0A7Y2F8V2-F1
#
_cell.length_a   1.000
_cell.length_b   1.000
_cell.length_c   1.000
_cell.angle_alpha   90.00
_cell.angle_beta   90.00
_cell.angle_gamma   90.00
#
_symmetry.space_group_name_H-M   'P 1'
#
loop_
_entity.id
_entity.type
_entity.pdbx_description
1 polymer ?
#
loop_
_entity_poly.entity_id
_entity_poly.type
_entity_poly.pdbx_seq_one_letter_code
_entity_poly.pdbx_strand_id
1 'polypeptide(L)' 'EDTERGKPDPDVFLEAARRLGVAPDVCCVYEDGDPGVEAARRAGMQCVDIREMDIA' A
#
# COMPACT_ATOMS: atom_id res chain seq x y z
N GLU A 1 -13.29 -5.55 -8.40
CA GLU A 1 -12.46 -5.01 -7.31
C GLU A 1 -12.33 -6.12 -6.28
N ASP A 2 -11.10 -6.51 -5.93
CA ASP A 2 -10.81 -7.73 -5.14
C ASP A 2 -11.02 -7.55 -3.63
N THR A 3 -11.47 -6.38 -3.18
CA THR A 3 -11.70 -6.05 -1.77
C THR A 3 -12.98 -5.25 -1.56
N GLU A 4 -13.60 -5.40 -0.38
CA GLU A 4 -14.89 -4.75 -0.06
C GLU A 4 -14.77 -3.22 0.01
N ARG A 5 -13.63 -2.72 0.49
CA ARG A 5 -13.34 -1.29 0.57
C ARG A 5 -12.17 -0.92 -0.33
N GLY A 6 -12.28 0.23 -0.99
CA GLY A 6 -11.21 0.84 -1.78
C GLY A 6 -10.32 1.73 -0.92
N LYS A 7 -9.18 2.16 -1.48
CA LYS A 7 -8.31 3.17 -0.87
C LYS A 7 -9.14 4.40 -0.46
N PRO A 8 -9.01 4.95 0.76
CA PRO A 8 -7.87 4.80 1.68
C PRO A 8 -7.96 3.63 2.66
N ASP A 9 -8.93 2.72 2.52
CA ASP A 9 -8.93 1.52 3.34
C ASP A 9 -7.79 0.56 2.95
N PRO A 10 -7.17 -0.13 3.92
CA PRO A 10 -5.95 -0.92 3.70
C PRO A 10 -6.19 -2.27 3.02
N ASP A 11 -7.46 -2.63 2.79
CA ASP A 11 -7.90 -3.97 2.43
C ASP A 11 -7.10 -4.56 1.25
N VAL A 12 -6.86 -3.77 0.20
CA VAL A 12 -6.13 -4.23 -1.00
C VAL A 12 -4.69 -4.64 -0.69
N PHE A 13 -4.03 -3.95 0.23
CA PHE A 13 -2.65 -4.24 0.61
C PHE A 13 -2.59 -5.40 1.60
N LEU A 14 -3.51 -5.45 2.58
CA LEU A 14 -3.61 -6.57 3.51
C LEU A 14 -3.92 -7.88 2.78
N GLU A 15 -4.80 -7.85 1.78
CA GLU A 15 -5.08 -9.01 0.94
C GLU A 15 -3.85 -9.43 0.13
N ALA A 16 -3.08 -8.48 -0.40
CA ALA A 16 -1.82 -8.79 -1.08
C ALA A 16 -0.80 -9.48 -0.16
N ALA A 17 -0.56 -8.95 1.06
CA ALA A 17 0.31 -9.56 2.04
C ALA A 17 -0.16 -10.97 2.44
N ARG A 18 -1.47 -11.15 2.62
CA ARG A 18 -2.10 -12.45 2.92
C ARG A 18 -1.85 -13.46 1.79
N ARG A 19 -2.04 -13.06 0.52
CA ARG A 19 -1.79 -13.93 -0.65
C ARG A 19 -0.32 -14.30 -0.79
N LEU A 20 0.59 -13.40 -0.42
CA LEU A 20 2.04 -13.63 -0.42
C LEU A 20 2.53 -14.43 0.79
N GLY A 21 1.71 -14.58 1.84
CA GLY A 21 2.09 -15.28 3.07
C GLY A 21 3.14 -14.54 3.90
N VAL A 22 3.19 -13.22 3.79
CA VAL A 22 4.15 -12.35 4.50
C VAL A 22 3.43 -11.39 5.44
N ALA A 23 4.14 -10.92 6.46
CA ALA A 23 3.60 -9.91 7.37
C ALA A 23 3.56 -8.53 6.68
N PRO A 24 2.58 -7.66 6.99
CA PRO A 24 2.50 -6.34 6.38
C PRO A 24 3.72 -5.44 6.61
N ASP A 25 4.37 -5.56 7.77
CA ASP A 25 5.55 -4.77 8.14
C ASP A 25 6.81 -5.10 7.32
N VAL A 26 6.81 -6.20 6.56
CA VAL A 26 7.86 -6.54 5.58
C VAL A 26 7.47 -6.20 4.13
N CYS A 27 6.31 -5.55 3.91
CA CYS A 27 5.87 -5.09 2.61
C CYS A 27 6.27 -3.64 2.34
N CYS A 28 6.60 -3.34 1.09
CA CYS A 28 6.81 -1.99 0.58
C CYS A 28 5.82 -1.71 -0.56
N VAL A 29 5.02 -0.67 -0.38
CA VAL A 29 4.00 -0.21 -1.33
C VAL A 29 4.54 0.96 -2.14
N TYR A 30 4.34 0.96 -3.46
CA TYR A 30 4.69 2.07 -4.36
C TYR A 30 3.40 2.72 -4.86
N GLU A 31 3.18 3.99 -4.55
CA GLU A 31 1.92 4.68 -4.83
C GLU A 31 2.13 6.06 -5.41
N ASP A 32 1.19 6.46 -6.27
CA ASP A 32 1.16 7.75 -6.97
C ASP A 32 -0.02 8.65 -6.55
N GLY A 33 -0.75 8.27 -5.48
CA GLY A 33 -1.90 9.03 -4.99
C GLY A 33 -2.08 8.97 -3.48
N ASP A 34 -2.55 10.08 -2.88
CA ASP A 34 -2.76 10.20 -1.43
C ASP A 34 -3.64 9.10 -0.83
N PRO A 35 -4.74 8.64 -1.46
CA PRO A 35 -5.53 7.53 -0.92
C PRO A 35 -4.72 6.23 -0.80
N GLY A 36 -3.81 5.97 -1.74
CA GLY A 36 -2.93 4.81 -1.71
C GLY A 36 -1.87 4.91 -0.63
N VAL A 37 -1.23 6.07 -0.49
CA VAL A 37 -0.26 6.34 0.57
C VAL A 37 -0.90 6.16 1.95
N GLU A 38 -2.11 6.67 2.15
CA GLU A 38 -2.86 6.52 3.40
C GLU A 38 -3.24 5.05 3.66
N ALA A 39 -3.72 4.34 2.64
CA ALA A 39 -4.03 2.92 2.76
C ALA A 39 -2.79 2.08 3.12
N ALA A 40 -1.61 2.39 2.56
CA ALA A 40 -0.37 1.71 2.89
C ALA A 40 0.03 1.93 4.36
N ARG A 41 -0.09 3.18 4.83
CA ARG A 41 0.15 3.53 6.25
C ARG A 41 -0.81 2.81 7.18
N ARG A 42 -2.10 2.76 6.86
CA ARG A 42 -3.12 2.04 7.64
C ARG A 42 -2.90 0.53 7.65
N ALA A 43 -2.32 -0.02 6.58
CA ALA A 43 -1.94 -1.42 6.50
C ALA A 43 -0.69 -1.76 7.34
N GLY A 44 0.00 -0.76 7.92
CA GLY A 44 1.25 -0.94 8.65
C GLY A 44 2.45 -1.26 7.76
N MET A 45 2.39 -0.84 6.48
CA MET A 45 3.43 -1.12 5.48
C MET A 45 4.33 0.10 5.24
N GLN A 46 5.54 -0.13 4.72
CA GLN A 46 6.34 0.96 4.16
C GLN A 46 5.70 1.47 2.86
N CYS A 47 5.83 2.77 2.58
CA CYS A 47 5.30 3.38 1.36
C CYS A 47 6.35 4.28 0.70
N VAL A 48 6.55 4.08 -0.61
CA VAL A 48 7.33 4.94 -1.49
C VAL A 48 6.35 5.74 -2.34
N ASP A 49 6.38 7.05 -2.21
CA ASP A 49 5.65 7.96 -3.08
C ASP A 49 6.43 8.13 -4.39
N ILE A 50 5.84 7.73 -5.52
CA ILE A 50 6.49 7.77 -6.84
C ILE A 50 6.13 9.02 -7.65
N ARG A 51 5.38 9.97 -7.08
CA ARG A 51 5.08 11.26 -7.75
C ARG A 51 6.32 12.14 -7.87
N GLU A 52 7.19 12.09 -6.86
CA GLU A 52 8.44 12.84 -6.82
C GLU A 52 9.62 11.88 -6.89
N MET A 53 9.80 11.24 -8.06
CA MET A 53 11.10 10.65 -8.39
C MET A 53 12.05 11.80 -8.76
N ASP A 54 12.80 12.29 -7.76
CA ASP A 54 13.93 13.18 -8.00
C ASP A 54 15.05 12.36 -8.66
N ILE A 55 15.02 12.30 -10.00
CA ILE A 55 16.11 11.75 -10.81
C ILE A 55 17.16 12.87 -10.93
N ALA A 56 17.87 13.12 -9.84
CA ALA A 56 19.08 13.94 -9.83
C ALA A 56 20.29 13.13 -10.29
#